data_AF-A0A1F7YNK1-F1
#
_entry.id   AF-A0A1F7YNK1-F1
#
_cell.length_a   1.000
_cell.length_b   1.000
_cell.length_c   1.000
_cell.angle_alpha   90.00
_cell.angle_beta   90.00
_cell.angle_gamma   90.00
#
_symmetry.space_group_name_H-M   'P 1'
#
loop_
_entity.id
_entity.type
_entity.pdbx_description
1 polymer ?
#
loop_
_entity_poly.entity_id
_entity_poly.type
_entity_poly.pdbx_seq_one_letter_code
_entity_poly.pdbx_strand_id
1 'polypeptide(L)'
;MKKLFIGIGVVFVVLVIGILFVNKQVTSPLPVPSENPEDSVLKPNYTDPDFGYTLYIPKGMIIEKQSIYSTLFYPKDQSQSQGPANFIYISVVTPDMRDSVGEVYNYNPSDFEKLTGLEALGDSVNLAFDDNPDLGQWFTYTIADEVNIDTGRVKIFENTKPWEFPAGTTENRFIYGTAENIYILGYYTGGDSGATIDPREAYQSILSFKVKSTNAPYQTTLSGEYVCLPHKDTSGPQTMECAFGIKTPDGTHYAVDFGENGDLTQFVAGESVTLSGLVTPIEYISTDHWQIYDIVGIFSVTK
;
A
#
# COMPACT_ATOMS: atom_id res chain seq x y z
N MET A 1 7.25 -14.35 57.28
CA MET A 1 8.49 -13.86 56.65
C MET A 1 8.33 -13.94 55.14
N LYS A 2 7.94 -12.83 54.51
CA LYS A 2 7.85 -12.69 53.04
C LYS A 2 9.23 -12.30 52.53
N LYS A 3 9.77 -13.04 51.56
CA LYS A 3 11.03 -12.68 50.87
C LYS A 3 10.67 -11.88 49.62
N LEU A 4 11.07 -10.61 49.65
CA LEU A 4 11.13 -9.67 48.54
C LEU A 4 12.47 -9.93 47.82
N PHE A 5 12.45 -10.29 46.53
CA PHE A 5 13.64 -10.31 45.70
C PHE A 5 13.63 -9.07 44.81
N ILE A 6 14.51 -8.13 45.13
CA ILE A 6 14.85 -6.95 44.34
C ILE A 6 15.94 -7.39 43.35
N GLY A 7 15.68 -7.29 42.05
CA GLY A 7 16.67 -7.47 41.00
C GLY A 7 17.22 -6.12 40.54
N ILE A 8 18.41 -5.76 41.02
CA ILE A 8 19.36 -4.80 40.42
C ILE A 8 20.08 -5.59 39.31
N GLY A 9 20.29 -5.18 38.06
CA GLY A 9 20.62 -3.87 37.52
C GLY A 9 21.96 -4.04 36.77
N VAL A 10 21.97 -3.85 35.45
CA VAL A 10 23.20 -3.59 34.68
C VAL A 10 22.89 -2.53 33.62
N VAL A 11 23.23 -1.29 33.96
CA VAL A 11 23.26 -0.14 33.08
C VAL A 11 24.70 -0.02 32.57
N PHE A 12 24.90 -0.05 31.25
CA PHE A 12 26.17 0.36 30.64
C PHE A 12 25.97 1.72 29.95
N VAL A 13 26.40 2.78 30.63
CA VAL A 13 26.54 4.13 30.07
C VAL A 13 27.92 4.18 29.40
N VAL A 14 27.94 4.32 28.07
CA VAL A 14 29.14 4.73 27.34
C VAL A 14 28.90 6.16 26.84
N LEU A 15 29.60 7.08 27.50
CA LEU A 15 29.56 8.51 27.24
C LEU A 15 30.60 8.83 26.15
N VAL A 16 30.16 9.07 24.91
CA VAL A 16 31.03 9.56 23.84
C VAL A 16 30.74 11.05 23.63
N ILE A 17 31.70 11.87 24.06
CA ILE A 17 31.75 13.31 23.79
C ILE A 17 32.20 13.46 22.34
N GLY A 18 31.27 13.81 21.44
CA GLY A 18 31.51 14.10 20.03
C GLY A 18 31.25 15.57 19.72
N ILE A 19 32.25 16.22 19.14
CA ILE A 19 32.36 17.64 18.80
C ILE A 19 31.18 18.14 17.94
N LEU A 20 30.56 19.25 18.35
CA LEU A 20 29.54 19.99 17.58
C LEU A 20 30.16 20.64 16.34
N PHE A 21 29.97 20.05 15.16
CA PHE A 21 29.94 20.79 13.91
C PHE A 21 28.48 21.01 13.51
N VAL A 22 28.01 22.26 13.65
CA VAL A 22 26.72 22.70 13.13
C VAL A 22 26.84 22.76 11.60
N ASN A 23 26.49 21.67 10.92
CA ASN A 23 26.22 21.72 9.49
C ASN A 23 24.72 21.98 9.34
N LYS A 24 24.36 23.19 8.92
CA LYS A 24 22.99 23.51 8.49
C LYS A 24 22.67 22.62 7.28
N GLN A 25 21.97 21.52 7.49
CA GLN A 25 21.32 20.83 6.38
C GLN A 25 20.17 21.71 5.90
N VAL A 26 20.32 22.20 4.67
CA VAL A 26 19.26 22.82 3.90
C VAL A 26 18.24 21.71 3.64
N THR A 27 17.12 21.72 4.34
CA THR A 27 15.95 20.92 4.00
C THR A 27 15.46 21.41 2.65
N SER A 28 15.73 20.62 1.60
CA SER A 28 15.06 20.87 0.32
C SER A 28 13.60 20.49 0.50
N PRO A 29 12.64 21.36 0.16
CA PRO A 29 11.22 20.99 0.19
C PRO A 29 11.01 19.82 -0.77
N LEU A 30 10.11 18.90 -0.40
CA LEU A 30 9.66 17.82 -1.27
C LEU A 30 9.27 18.42 -2.64
N PRO A 31 9.70 17.84 -3.78
CA PRO A 31 9.34 18.36 -5.08
C PRO A 31 7.84 18.23 -5.28
N VAL A 32 7.24 19.28 -5.87
CA VAL A 32 5.85 19.28 -6.34
C VAL A 32 5.65 18.08 -7.28
N PRO A 33 4.60 17.26 -7.09
CA PRO A 33 4.31 16.14 -7.97
C PRO A 33 4.14 16.59 -9.43
N SER A 34 4.67 15.78 -10.35
CA SER A 34 4.45 15.86 -11.80
C SER A 34 2.97 16.09 -12.13
N GLU A 35 2.69 17.00 -13.08
CA GLU A 35 1.34 17.42 -13.52
C GLU A 35 0.46 16.28 -14.11
N ASN A 36 0.94 15.03 -14.12
CA ASN A 36 0.09 13.87 -14.39
C ASN A 36 0.55 12.63 -13.58
N PRO A 37 -0.08 12.32 -12.43
CA PRO A 37 0.39 11.27 -11.51
C PRO A 37 0.04 9.84 -11.94
N GLU A 38 -0.88 9.63 -12.89
CA GLU A 38 -1.33 8.28 -13.27
C GLU A 38 -0.39 7.55 -14.27
N ASP A 39 0.51 8.25 -14.95
CA ASP A 39 1.34 7.68 -16.03
C ASP A 39 2.75 7.18 -15.61
N SER A 40 3.06 7.10 -14.31
CA SER A 40 4.42 6.72 -13.87
C SER A 40 4.53 5.75 -12.69
N VAL A 41 3.41 5.19 -12.22
CA VAL A 41 3.46 4.17 -11.16
C VAL A 41 4.18 2.94 -11.69
N LEU A 42 5.23 2.52 -10.99
CA LEU A 42 6.03 1.37 -11.38
C LEU A 42 5.18 0.10 -11.34
N LYS A 43 5.32 -0.73 -12.37
CA LYS A 43 4.55 -1.98 -12.48
C LYS A 43 4.96 -2.96 -11.38
N PRO A 44 4.00 -3.57 -10.66
CA PRO A 44 4.31 -4.59 -9.67
C PRO A 44 5.15 -5.74 -10.23
N ASN A 45 6.09 -6.22 -9.44
CA ASN A 45 6.98 -7.34 -9.78
C ASN A 45 7.09 -8.39 -8.65
N TYR A 46 6.32 -8.20 -7.57
CA TYR A 46 6.17 -9.10 -6.45
C TYR A 46 4.69 -9.37 -6.20
N THR A 47 4.38 -10.61 -5.84
CA THR A 47 3.08 -11.04 -5.34
C THR A 47 3.29 -11.77 -4.04
N ASP A 48 2.59 -11.33 -3.00
CA ASP A 48 2.66 -11.97 -1.71
C ASP A 48 2.01 -13.36 -1.75
N PRO A 49 2.68 -14.41 -1.24
CA PRO A 49 2.15 -15.77 -1.32
C PRO A 49 0.97 -16.02 -0.39
N ASP A 50 0.84 -15.25 0.70
CA ASP A 50 -0.15 -15.51 1.76
C ASP A 50 -1.42 -14.67 1.54
N PHE A 51 -1.24 -13.39 1.23
CA PHE A 51 -2.33 -12.42 1.07
C PHE A 51 -2.57 -11.98 -0.38
N GLY A 52 -1.67 -12.33 -1.31
CA GLY A 52 -1.85 -12.09 -2.75
C GLY A 52 -1.80 -10.62 -3.18
N TYR A 53 -1.45 -9.69 -2.30
CA TYR A 53 -1.20 -8.31 -2.70
C TYR A 53 0.01 -8.25 -3.63
N THR A 54 0.03 -7.26 -4.52
CA THR A 54 1.13 -7.02 -5.45
C THR A 54 1.84 -5.73 -5.12
N LEU A 55 3.16 -5.69 -5.37
CA LEU A 55 4.01 -4.53 -5.13
C LEU A 55 5.15 -4.48 -6.15
N TYR A 56 5.61 -3.29 -6.52
CA TYR A 56 6.90 -3.08 -7.16
C TYR A 56 7.99 -3.11 -6.07
N ILE A 57 8.96 -3.99 -6.25
CA ILE A 57 10.15 -4.09 -5.40
C ILE A 57 11.35 -3.59 -6.21
N PRO A 58 12.14 -2.65 -5.67
CA PRO A 58 13.38 -2.22 -6.29
C PRO A 58 14.35 -3.38 -6.54
N LYS A 59 15.22 -3.22 -7.53
CA LYS A 59 16.24 -4.23 -7.83
C LYS A 59 17.24 -4.36 -6.69
N GLY A 60 17.72 -5.58 -6.44
CA GLY A 60 18.77 -5.84 -5.44
C GLY A 60 18.26 -5.91 -3.99
N MET A 61 16.95 -5.95 -3.80
CA MET A 61 16.34 -6.16 -2.49
C MET A 61 16.36 -7.63 -2.07
N ILE A 62 16.61 -7.87 -0.78
CA ILE A 62 16.25 -9.08 -0.06
C ILE A 62 14.79 -8.96 0.37
N ILE A 63 14.07 -10.07 0.27
CA ILE A 63 12.71 -10.22 0.78
C ILE A 63 12.79 -11.10 2.02
N GLU A 64 12.30 -10.60 3.15
CA GLU A 64 12.32 -11.32 4.42
C GLU A 64 10.92 -11.34 5.04
N LYS A 65 10.42 -12.54 5.30
CA LYS A 65 9.18 -12.77 6.05
C LYS A 65 9.50 -12.79 7.53
N GLN A 66 9.07 -11.76 8.25
CA GLN A 66 9.16 -11.70 9.72
C GLN A 66 8.11 -12.61 10.37
N SER A 67 6.93 -12.67 9.74
CA SER A 67 5.85 -13.61 10.05
C SER A 67 5.04 -13.86 8.78
N ILE A 68 3.94 -14.61 8.88
CA ILE A 68 2.98 -14.71 7.78
C ILE A 68 2.34 -13.34 7.48
N TYR A 69 2.22 -12.47 8.49
CA TYR A 69 1.54 -11.17 8.40
C TYR A 69 2.45 -10.02 7.95
N SER A 70 3.77 -10.16 8.06
CA SER A 70 4.71 -9.05 7.88
C SER A 70 5.90 -9.42 7.00
N THR A 71 6.12 -8.62 5.96
CA THR A 71 7.22 -8.78 5.00
C THR A 71 8.06 -7.50 4.94
N LEU A 72 9.38 -7.68 4.95
CA LEU A 72 10.38 -6.62 4.80
C LEU A 72 11.10 -6.77 3.45
N PHE A 73 11.42 -5.64 2.83
CA PHE A 73 12.19 -5.55 1.59
C PHE A 73 13.36 -4.59 1.81
N TYR A 74 14.60 -5.08 1.76
CA TYR A 74 15.77 -4.27 2.11
C TYR A 74 17.00 -4.56 1.24
N PRO A 75 17.91 -3.59 1.02
CA PRO A 75 19.12 -3.79 0.23
C PRO A 75 20.02 -4.90 0.80
N LYS A 76 20.57 -5.74 -0.06
CA LYS A 76 21.43 -6.88 0.32
C LYS A 76 22.65 -6.50 1.17
N ASP A 77 23.22 -5.33 0.94
CA ASP A 77 24.51 -4.92 1.51
C ASP A 77 24.39 -4.13 2.82
N GLN A 78 23.26 -4.20 3.51
CA GLN A 78 23.12 -3.59 4.84
C GLN A 78 23.83 -4.43 5.92
N SER A 79 24.46 -3.73 6.87
CA SER A 79 25.10 -4.35 8.03
C SER A 79 24.04 -5.05 8.90
N GLN A 80 24.09 -6.39 8.96
CA GLN A 80 23.03 -7.21 9.57
C GLN A 80 23.05 -7.25 11.11
N SER A 81 24.04 -6.66 11.80
CA SER A 81 24.20 -6.88 13.24
C SER A 81 23.09 -6.27 14.12
N GLN A 82 22.26 -5.38 13.57
CA GLN A 82 21.12 -4.75 14.29
C GLN A 82 19.82 -4.73 13.45
N GLY A 83 19.73 -5.52 12.38
CA GLY A 83 18.63 -5.47 11.42
C GLY A 83 18.80 -4.38 10.35
N PRO A 84 17.94 -4.36 9.31
CA PRO A 84 18.04 -3.38 8.25
C PRO A 84 17.62 -1.99 8.73
N ALA A 85 18.40 -0.97 8.38
CA ALA A 85 18.09 0.43 8.74
C ALA A 85 17.36 1.17 7.62
N ASN A 86 17.35 0.67 6.38
CA ASN A 86 16.47 1.17 5.31
C ASN A 86 15.73 -0.01 4.69
N PHE A 87 14.40 0.03 4.70
CA PHE A 87 13.58 -1.05 4.19
C PHE A 87 12.17 -0.56 3.87
N ILE A 88 11.50 -1.26 2.97
CA ILE A 88 10.05 -1.18 2.77
C ILE A 88 9.42 -2.30 3.58
N TYR A 89 8.25 -2.07 4.18
CA TYR A 89 7.51 -3.09 4.90
C TYR A 89 6.05 -3.11 4.49
N ILE A 90 5.47 -4.30 4.52
CA ILE A 90 4.04 -4.55 4.33
C ILE A 90 3.57 -5.46 5.45
N SER A 91 2.62 -4.98 6.24
CA SER A 91 2.00 -5.71 7.34
C SER A 91 0.49 -5.84 7.11
N VAL A 92 -0.05 -7.03 7.34
CA VAL A 92 -1.48 -7.32 7.18
C VAL A 92 -2.09 -7.67 8.53
N VAL A 93 -3.04 -6.85 8.98
CA VAL A 93 -3.85 -7.11 10.18
C VAL A 93 -5.17 -7.72 9.72
N THR A 94 -5.29 -9.02 9.89
CA THR A 94 -6.54 -9.77 9.66
C THR A 94 -7.53 -9.54 10.80
N PRO A 95 -8.83 -9.86 10.63
CA PRO A 95 -9.83 -9.65 11.67
C PRO A 95 -9.49 -10.26 13.04
N ASP A 96 -8.86 -11.42 13.06
CA ASP A 96 -8.42 -12.14 14.25
C ASP A 96 -7.16 -11.56 14.90
N MET A 97 -6.40 -10.73 14.18
CA MET A 97 -5.20 -10.07 14.71
C MET A 97 -5.47 -8.67 15.28
N ARG A 98 -6.70 -8.14 15.16
CA ARG A 98 -7.03 -6.75 15.55
C ARG A 98 -6.87 -6.47 17.05
N ASP A 99 -6.94 -7.51 17.88
CA ASP A 99 -6.74 -7.39 19.34
C ASP A 99 -5.33 -7.85 19.78
N SER A 100 -4.48 -8.28 18.83
CA SER A 100 -3.14 -8.81 19.12
C SER A 100 -2.09 -7.70 19.15
N VAL A 101 -1.17 -7.80 20.11
CA VAL A 101 -0.04 -6.87 20.27
C VAL A 101 1.25 -7.63 19.99
N GLY A 102 2.09 -7.10 19.10
CA GLY A 102 3.43 -7.62 18.82
C GLY A 102 3.52 -8.72 17.76
N GLU A 103 2.39 -9.21 17.24
CA GLU A 103 2.35 -10.26 16.21
C GLU A 103 2.47 -9.71 14.78
N VAL A 104 1.91 -8.52 14.55
CA VAL A 104 1.96 -7.81 13.27
C VAL A 104 2.90 -6.62 13.41
N TYR A 105 3.94 -6.57 12.58
CA TYR A 105 4.97 -5.53 12.64
C TYR A 105 4.33 -4.14 12.45
N ASN A 106 4.73 -3.18 13.30
CA ASN A 106 4.17 -1.83 13.37
C ASN A 106 2.66 -1.74 13.68
N TYR A 107 2.07 -2.79 14.25
CA TYR A 107 0.69 -2.77 14.75
C TYR A 107 0.64 -2.91 16.28
N ASN A 108 -0.02 -1.94 16.89
CA ASN A 108 -0.54 -2.01 18.24
C ASN A 108 -1.95 -1.39 18.19
N PRO A 109 -3.01 -2.06 18.69
CA PRO A 109 -4.38 -1.58 18.54
C PRO A 109 -4.61 -0.18 19.12
N SER A 110 -4.00 0.13 20.28
CA SER A 110 -4.14 1.44 20.92
C SER A 110 -3.42 2.53 20.14
N ASP A 111 -2.21 2.25 19.66
CA ASP A 111 -1.44 3.19 18.86
C ASP A 111 -2.09 3.42 17.49
N PHE A 112 -2.68 2.37 16.92
CA PHE A 112 -3.44 2.43 15.68
C PHE A 112 -4.67 3.34 15.81
N GLU A 113 -5.45 3.22 16.89
CA GLU A 113 -6.60 4.09 17.16
C GLU A 113 -6.15 5.56 17.31
N LYS A 114 -5.09 5.82 18.08
CA LYS A 114 -4.50 7.15 18.25
C LYS A 114 -4.05 7.75 16.90
N LEU A 115 -3.38 6.97 16.07
CA LEU A 115 -2.84 7.40 14.78
C LEU A 115 -3.95 7.65 13.75
N THR A 116 -4.92 6.74 13.63
CA THR A 116 -6.01 6.85 12.66
C THR A 116 -7.08 7.87 13.06
N GLY A 117 -7.11 8.29 14.33
CA GLY A 117 -7.96 9.38 14.82
C GLY A 117 -7.52 10.79 14.42
N LEU A 118 -6.34 10.97 13.83
CA LEU A 118 -5.91 12.27 13.29
C LEU A 118 -6.71 12.64 12.03
N GLU A 119 -7.06 13.91 11.84
CA GLU A 119 -7.99 14.32 10.77
C GLU A 119 -7.34 15.18 9.69
N ALA A 120 -6.54 16.17 10.04
CA ALA A 120 -6.03 17.19 9.14
C ALA A 120 -4.53 17.07 8.84
N LEU A 121 -4.11 17.57 7.67
CA LEU A 121 -2.69 17.72 7.34
C LEU A 121 -1.97 18.54 8.42
N GLY A 122 -0.83 18.04 8.90
CA GLY A 122 -0.06 18.63 9.99
C GLY A 122 -0.50 18.20 11.40
N ASP A 123 -1.65 17.53 11.55
CA ASP A 123 -2.02 16.92 12.83
C ASP A 123 -0.96 15.91 13.26
N SER A 124 -0.67 15.88 14.56
CA SER A 124 0.40 15.03 15.11
C SER A 124 -0.06 14.28 16.34
N VAL A 125 0.44 13.06 16.50
CA VAL A 125 0.21 12.22 17.68
C VAL A 125 1.52 11.62 18.16
N ASN A 126 1.67 11.51 19.48
CA ASN A 126 2.77 10.80 20.10
C ASN A 126 2.30 9.41 20.54
N LEU A 127 2.97 8.37 20.04
CA LEU A 127 2.70 6.96 20.33
C LEU A 127 3.65 6.36 21.38
N ALA A 128 4.49 7.18 22.03
CA ALA A 128 5.32 6.72 23.14
C ALA A 128 4.45 6.25 24.32
N PHE A 129 5.05 5.41 25.17
CA PHE A 129 4.41 4.98 26.42
C PHE A 129 4.06 6.18 27.30
N ASP A 130 2.83 6.18 27.84
CA ASP A 130 2.29 7.29 28.63
C ASP A 130 3.13 7.58 29.90
N ASP A 131 3.89 6.60 30.39
CA ASP A 131 4.76 6.71 31.55
C ASP A 131 6.17 7.24 31.25
N ASN A 132 6.51 7.46 29.97
CA ASN A 132 7.82 7.97 29.56
C ASN A 132 7.73 9.00 28.40
N PRO A 133 7.31 10.24 28.70
CA PRO A 133 7.10 11.27 27.69
C PRO A 133 8.38 11.73 26.97
N ASP A 134 9.56 11.52 27.57
CA ASP A 134 10.85 11.86 26.96
C ASP A 134 11.17 11.02 25.71
N LEU A 135 10.51 9.86 25.58
CA LEU A 135 10.56 9.04 24.37
C LEU A 135 9.74 9.64 23.22
N GLY A 136 8.87 10.62 23.49
CA GLY A 136 7.92 11.14 22.51
C GLY A 136 8.56 11.67 21.23
N GLN A 137 9.76 12.23 21.33
CA GLN A 137 10.54 12.68 20.17
C GLN A 137 10.84 11.58 19.14
N TRP A 138 10.69 10.30 19.51
CA TRP A 138 10.98 9.14 18.67
C TRP A 138 9.76 8.40 18.15
N PHE A 139 8.58 8.70 18.72
CA PHE A 139 7.30 8.05 18.43
C PHE A 139 6.23 9.07 18.03
N THR A 140 6.64 10.27 17.59
CA THR A 140 5.71 11.29 17.07
C THR A 140 5.52 11.08 15.58
N TYR A 141 4.25 11.03 15.17
CA TYR A 141 3.83 10.94 13.78
C TYR A 141 3.00 12.17 13.43
N THR A 142 3.20 12.68 12.21
CA THR A 142 2.46 13.81 11.64
C THR A 142 1.82 13.40 10.32
N ILE A 143 0.59 13.84 10.04
CA ILE A 143 0.00 13.69 8.71
C ILE A 143 0.74 14.61 7.75
N ALA A 144 1.56 14.04 6.88
CA ALA A 144 2.38 14.78 5.92
C ALA A 144 1.64 15.08 4.61
N ASP A 145 0.85 14.11 4.12
CA ASP A 145 0.11 14.21 2.85
C ASP A 145 -1.01 13.17 2.78
N GLU A 146 -1.77 13.17 1.67
CA GLU A 146 -2.75 12.15 1.30
C GLU A 146 -2.54 11.68 -0.13
N VAL A 147 -2.63 10.37 -0.37
CA VAL A 147 -2.43 9.78 -1.70
C VAL A 147 -3.44 8.67 -1.99
N ASN A 148 -3.68 8.40 -3.27
CA ASN A 148 -4.45 7.23 -3.69
C ASN A 148 -3.54 5.99 -3.71
N ILE A 149 -3.97 4.92 -3.03
CA ILE A 149 -3.38 3.59 -3.11
C ILE A 149 -4.50 2.64 -3.53
N ASP A 150 -4.23 1.86 -4.57
CA ASP A 150 -5.23 1.03 -5.23
C ASP A 150 -6.52 1.82 -5.53
N THR A 151 -7.63 1.48 -4.88
CA THR A 151 -8.94 2.13 -5.06
C THR A 151 -9.29 3.15 -3.97
N GLY A 152 -8.41 3.34 -2.98
CA GLY A 152 -8.70 4.14 -1.78
C GLY A 152 -7.74 5.30 -1.61
N ARG A 153 -8.22 6.36 -0.95
CA ARG A 153 -7.39 7.49 -0.52
C ARG A 153 -6.90 7.25 0.90
N VAL A 154 -5.59 7.39 1.13
CA VAL A 154 -4.94 7.13 2.42
C VAL A 154 -4.09 8.31 2.87
N LYS A 155 -3.90 8.43 4.19
CA LYS A 155 -2.99 9.40 4.81
C LYS A 155 -1.57 8.85 4.87
N ILE A 156 -0.60 9.75 4.73
CA ILE A 156 0.82 9.48 4.96
C ILE A 156 1.19 10.00 6.35
N PHE A 157 1.56 9.11 7.25
CA PHE A 157 2.04 9.42 8.59
C PHE A 157 3.56 9.40 8.59
N GLU A 158 4.18 10.56 8.81
CA GLU A 158 5.64 10.70 8.85
C GLU A 158 6.16 10.71 10.29
N ASN A 159 7.20 9.91 10.56
CA ASN A 159 8.06 10.04 11.73
C ASN A 159 9.48 10.39 11.28
N THR A 160 9.95 11.59 11.64
CA THR A 160 11.24 12.12 11.19
C THR A 160 12.43 11.65 12.02
N LYS A 161 12.17 10.89 13.09
CA LYS A 161 13.20 10.47 14.04
C LYS A 161 12.81 9.14 14.71
N PRO A 162 12.67 8.04 13.96
CA PRO A 162 12.21 6.78 14.53
C PRO A 162 13.22 6.23 15.56
N TRP A 163 12.70 5.64 16.64
CA TRP A 163 13.49 5.05 17.72
C TRP A 163 14.42 3.94 17.22
N GLU A 164 15.64 3.86 17.76
CA GLU A 164 16.67 2.86 17.39
C GLU A 164 17.25 2.94 15.97
N PHE A 165 16.87 3.94 15.16
CA PHE A 165 17.46 4.14 13.83
C PHE A 165 18.60 5.17 13.81
N PRO A 166 19.52 5.08 12.84
CA PRO A 166 20.55 6.10 12.62
C PRO A 166 19.96 7.50 12.47
N ALA A 167 20.68 8.51 12.95
CA ALA A 167 20.26 9.90 12.84
C ALA A 167 20.02 10.30 11.37
N GLY A 168 18.87 10.94 11.10
CA GLY A 168 18.45 11.32 9.75
C GLY A 168 17.65 10.24 9.01
N THR A 169 17.32 9.12 9.67
CA THR A 169 16.32 8.17 9.16
C THR A 169 14.93 8.75 9.34
N THR A 170 14.05 8.53 8.37
CA THR A 170 12.61 8.84 8.47
C THR A 170 11.78 7.60 8.18
N GLU A 171 10.59 7.53 8.76
CA GLU A 171 9.54 6.58 8.42
C GLU A 171 8.39 7.31 7.74
N ASN A 172 7.89 6.75 6.63
CA ASN A 172 6.60 7.12 6.06
C ASN A 172 5.68 5.90 6.09
N ARG A 173 4.55 6.04 6.79
CA ARG A 173 3.57 4.97 7.01
C ARG A 173 2.24 5.31 6.36
N PHE A 174 1.63 4.30 5.77
CA PHE A 174 0.36 4.36 5.07
C PHE A 174 -0.56 3.29 5.66
N ILE A 175 -1.83 3.63 5.84
CA ILE A 175 -2.84 2.69 6.34
C ILE A 175 -3.92 2.57 5.28
N TYR A 176 -4.02 1.39 4.68
CA TYR A 176 -5.02 1.05 3.68
C TYR A 176 -5.95 -0.03 4.24
N GLY A 177 -7.25 0.26 4.35
CA GLY A 177 -8.24 -0.68 4.87
C GLY A 177 -9.11 -1.28 3.77
N THR A 178 -9.40 -2.57 3.87
CA THR A 178 -10.48 -3.23 3.12
C THR A 178 -11.57 -3.71 4.08
N ALA A 179 -12.63 -4.33 3.54
CA ALA A 179 -13.65 -4.98 4.38
C ALA A 179 -13.07 -6.12 5.24
N GLU A 180 -12.01 -6.78 4.75
CA GLU A 180 -11.42 -7.96 5.38
C GLU A 180 -10.20 -7.56 6.22
N ASN A 181 -9.23 -6.87 5.64
CA ASN A 181 -7.91 -6.67 6.22
C ASN A 181 -7.54 -5.19 6.32
N ILE A 182 -6.69 -4.88 7.29
CA ILE A 182 -5.99 -3.59 7.34
C ILE A 182 -4.55 -3.85 6.87
N TYR A 183 -4.07 -3.03 5.95
CA TYR A 183 -2.71 -3.06 5.45
C TYR A 183 -1.95 -1.86 5.99
N ILE A 184 -0.85 -2.12 6.68
CA ILE A 184 0.08 -1.11 7.17
C ILE A 184 1.30 -1.20 6.26
N LEU A 185 1.42 -0.21 5.39
CA LEU A 185 2.51 -0.09 4.43
C LEU A 185 3.47 0.97 4.93
N GLY A 186 4.74 0.87 4.59
CA GLY A 186 5.63 1.98 4.82
C GLY A 186 7.07 1.68 4.48
N TYR A 187 7.92 2.66 4.74
CA TYR A 187 9.34 2.52 4.50
C TYR A 187 10.15 3.39 5.46
N TYR A 188 11.33 2.87 5.80
CA TYR A 188 12.39 3.61 6.47
C TYR A 188 13.47 3.96 5.46
N THR A 189 13.82 5.23 5.37
CA THR A 189 14.88 5.71 4.45
C THR A 189 15.74 6.79 5.08
N GLY A 190 16.93 7.01 4.51
CA GLY A 190 17.89 7.98 5.04
C GLY A 190 18.77 7.39 6.13
N GLY A 191 19.39 8.26 6.93
CA GLY A 191 20.41 7.86 7.90
C GLY A 191 21.69 7.31 7.26
N ASP A 192 22.77 7.25 8.04
CA ASP A 192 24.05 6.71 7.59
C ASP A 192 24.10 5.19 7.82
N SER A 193 23.37 4.44 7.00
CA SER A 193 23.16 2.98 7.13
C SER A 193 23.98 2.12 6.16
N GLY A 194 24.85 2.74 5.36
CA GLY A 194 25.62 2.08 4.31
C GLY A 194 24.83 1.95 3.00
N ALA A 195 23.98 0.92 2.90
CA ALA A 195 23.15 0.69 1.71
C ALA A 195 21.76 1.30 1.89
N THR A 196 21.42 2.29 1.07
CA THR A 196 20.19 3.07 1.18
C THR A 196 19.19 2.74 0.08
N ILE A 197 17.93 3.08 0.33
CA ILE A 197 16.86 3.08 -0.68
C ILE A 197 16.60 4.55 -1.04
N ASP A 198 16.47 4.89 -2.32
CA ASP A 198 16.01 6.22 -2.71
C ASP A 198 14.57 6.41 -2.17
N PRO A 199 14.29 7.44 -1.35
CA PRO A 199 12.95 7.66 -0.80
C PRO A 199 11.86 7.74 -1.89
N ARG A 200 12.20 8.24 -3.09
CA ARG A 200 11.27 8.30 -4.22
C ARG A 200 10.95 6.92 -4.75
N GLU A 201 11.93 6.02 -4.80
CA GLU A 201 11.71 4.64 -5.25
C GLU A 201 10.93 3.84 -4.20
N ALA A 202 11.20 4.06 -2.91
CA ALA A 202 10.40 3.50 -1.82
C ALA A 202 8.95 3.98 -1.88
N TYR A 203 8.73 5.27 -2.12
CA TYR A 203 7.40 5.84 -2.32
C TYR A 203 6.68 5.23 -3.53
N GLN A 204 7.34 5.14 -4.69
CA GLN A 204 6.76 4.49 -5.88
C GLN A 204 6.45 3.01 -5.67
N SER A 205 7.24 2.33 -4.83
CA SER A 205 6.92 0.97 -4.39
C SER A 205 5.57 0.97 -3.68
N ILE A 206 5.35 1.82 -2.67
CA ILE A 206 4.06 1.91 -1.97
C ILE A 206 2.90 2.26 -2.92
N LEU A 207 3.08 3.18 -3.87
CA LEU A 207 2.02 3.56 -4.82
C LEU A 207 1.61 2.44 -5.77
N SER A 208 2.53 1.50 -6.04
CA SER A 208 2.22 0.31 -6.85
C SER A 208 1.45 -0.77 -6.09
N PHE A 209 1.25 -0.59 -4.78
CA PHE A 209 0.54 -1.58 -3.96
C PHE A 209 -0.88 -1.77 -4.47
N LYS A 210 -1.24 -3.04 -4.70
CA LYS A 210 -2.62 -3.45 -4.94
C LYS A 210 -2.95 -4.64 -4.07
N VAL A 211 -4.11 -4.64 -3.44
CA VAL A 211 -4.60 -5.83 -2.74
C VAL A 211 -4.94 -6.90 -3.76
N LYS A 212 -4.89 -8.17 -3.34
CA LYS A 212 -5.52 -9.22 -4.12
C LYS A 212 -6.99 -8.83 -4.30
N SER A 213 -7.44 -8.70 -5.54
CA SER A 213 -8.87 -8.57 -5.84
C SER A 213 -9.58 -9.80 -5.23
N THR A 214 -10.22 -9.61 -4.08
CA THR A 214 -10.98 -10.66 -3.38
C THR A 214 -12.40 -10.79 -3.89
N ASN A 215 -12.73 -10.10 -4.99
CA ASN A 215 -13.97 -10.30 -5.68
C ASN A 215 -13.94 -11.73 -6.27
N ALA A 216 -14.37 -12.72 -5.48
CA ALA A 216 -14.85 -13.96 -6.04
C ALA A 216 -15.95 -13.61 -7.06
N PRO A 217 -16.20 -14.45 -8.08
CA PRO A 217 -17.30 -14.19 -8.99
C PRO A 217 -18.59 -13.88 -8.21
N TYR A 218 -19.19 -12.71 -8.45
CA TYR A 218 -20.28 -12.19 -7.63
C TYR A 218 -21.47 -11.78 -8.50
N GLN A 219 -22.68 -12.05 -7.99
CA GLN A 219 -23.93 -11.67 -8.66
C GLN A 219 -24.24 -10.20 -8.38
N THR A 220 -24.56 -9.42 -9.41
CA THR A 220 -24.94 -8.02 -9.29
C THR A 220 -25.84 -7.55 -10.42
N THR A 221 -26.40 -6.36 -10.26
CA THR A 221 -27.08 -5.60 -11.32
C THR A 221 -26.23 -4.37 -11.64
N LEU A 222 -25.79 -4.25 -12.89
CA LEU A 222 -25.05 -3.10 -13.39
C LEU A 222 -25.96 -2.21 -14.21
N SER A 223 -25.94 -0.91 -13.93
CA SER A 223 -26.56 0.12 -14.76
C SER A 223 -25.46 0.96 -15.38
N GLY A 224 -25.57 1.27 -16.67
CA GLY A 224 -24.54 2.03 -17.37
C GLY A 224 -24.82 2.19 -18.86
N GLU A 225 -23.84 2.70 -19.58
CA GLU A 225 -23.87 2.84 -21.03
C GLU A 225 -23.26 1.60 -21.69
N TYR A 226 -23.95 1.01 -22.68
CA TYR A 226 -23.41 -0.06 -23.50
C TYR A 226 -22.39 0.53 -24.47
N VAL A 227 -21.14 0.07 -24.44
CA VAL A 227 -20.03 0.72 -25.15
C VAL A 227 -19.12 -0.29 -25.84
N CYS A 228 -18.32 0.21 -26.78
CA CYS A 228 -17.10 -0.48 -27.21
C CYS A 228 -16.00 -0.20 -26.20
N LEU A 229 -15.36 -1.26 -25.69
CA LEU A 229 -14.29 -1.14 -24.71
C LEU A 229 -13.06 -0.45 -25.31
N PRO A 230 -12.49 0.54 -24.62
CA PRO A 230 -11.26 1.19 -25.06
C PRO A 230 -10.05 0.26 -24.85
N HIS A 231 -9.15 0.23 -25.83
CA HIS A 231 -7.84 -0.39 -25.65
C HIS A 231 -6.98 0.48 -24.73
N LYS A 232 -6.18 -0.16 -23.88
CA LYS A 232 -5.17 0.53 -23.04
C LYS A 232 -4.12 1.24 -23.88
N ASP A 233 -3.68 0.61 -24.97
CA ASP A 233 -2.70 1.18 -25.90
C ASP A 233 -3.40 1.53 -27.23
N THR A 234 -3.42 2.82 -27.57
CA THR A 234 -4.03 3.35 -28.80
C THR A 234 -2.99 3.72 -29.87
N SER A 235 -1.70 3.45 -29.63
CA SER A 235 -0.59 3.88 -30.49
C SER A 235 -0.39 3.02 -31.76
N GLY A 236 -1.03 1.85 -31.83
CA GLY A 236 -0.97 0.90 -32.94
C GLY A 236 -2.24 0.81 -33.79
N PRO A 237 -2.17 0.15 -34.97
CA PRO A 237 -3.35 -0.11 -35.80
C PRO A 237 -4.35 -0.99 -35.04
N GLN A 238 -5.55 -0.47 -34.82
CA GLN A 238 -6.63 -1.18 -34.14
C GLN A 238 -7.54 -1.88 -35.14
N THR A 239 -7.92 -3.12 -34.83
CA THR A 239 -8.95 -3.84 -35.59
C THR A 239 -10.30 -3.15 -35.39
N MET A 240 -11.13 -3.08 -36.43
CA MET A 240 -12.49 -2.49 -36.35
C MET A 240 -13.48 -3.37 -35.55
N GLU A 241 -13.02 -4.48 -34.98
CA GLU A 241 -13.81 -5.39 -34.16
C GLU A 241 -13.95 -4.80 -32.74
N CYS A 242 -15.20 -4.46 -32.39
CA CYS A 242 -15.56 -3.92 -31.09
C CYS A 242 -15.73 -5.06 -30.08
N ALA A 243 -15.01 -5.00 -28.96
CA ALA A 243 -15.36 -5.77 -27.77
C ALA A 243 -16.38 -4.98 -26.96
N PHE A 244 -17.52 -5.58 -26.69
CA PHE A 244 -18.63 -4.89 -26.02
C PHE A 244 -18.48 -4.90 -24.50
N GLY A 245 -18.91 -3.81 -23.87
CA GLY A 245 -18.88 -3.64 -22.43
C GLY A 245 -19.98 -2.74 -21.89
N ILE A 246 -20.03 -2.60 -20.57
CA ILE A 246 -20.81 -1.59 -19.86
C ILE A 246 -19.85 -0.61 -19.20
N LYS A 247 -20.08 0.68 -19.42
CA LYS A 247 -19.48 1.77 -18.65
C LYS A 247 -20.46 2.22 -17.58
N THR A 248 -20.12 2.02 -16.32
CA THR A 248 -20.93 2.47 -15.18
C THR A 248 -20.79 3.99 -14.96
N PRO A 249 -21.69 4.63 -14.19
CA PRO A 249 -21.68 6.09 -14.01
C PRO A 249 -20.40 6.68 -13.39
N ASP A 250 -19.67 5.86 -12.63
CA ASP A 250 -18.36 6.18 -12.05
C ASP A 250 -17.20 6.08 -13.06
N GLY A 251 -17.47 5.66 -14.31
CA GLY A 251 -16.48 5.51 -15.37
C GLY A 251 -15.84 4.13 -15.46
N THR A 252 -16.22 3.20 -14.58
CA THR A 252 -15.68 1.83 -14.56
C THR A 252 -16.20 1.01 -15.74
N HIS A 253 -15.35 0.17 -16.34
CA HIS A 253 -15.73 -0.68 -17.48
C HIS A 253 -15.76 -2.17 -17.10
N TYR A 254 -16.77 -2.87 -17.63
CA TYR A 254 -16.91 -4.33 -17.57
C TYR A 254 -17.08 -4.86 -18.99
N ALA A 255 -16.38 -5.93 -19.35
CA ALA A 255 -16.70 -6.68 -20.57
C ALA A 255 -18.03 -7.39 -20.40
N VAL A 256 -18.83 -7.47 -21.47
CA VAL A 256 -20.14 -8.14 -21.41
C VAL A 256 -20.08 -9.46 -22.16
N ASP A 257 -20.63 -10.49 -21.52
CA ASP A 257 -20.83 -11.80 -22.11
C ASP A 257 -22.31 -12.19 -21.91
N PHE A 258 -23.06 -12.42 -23.00
CA PHE A 258 -24.44 -12.93 -22.90
C PHE A 258 -24.53 -14.46 -23.03
N GLY A 259 -23.39 -15.16 -23.05
CA GLY A 259 -23.30 -16.60 -23.23
C GLY A 259 -23.64 -17.07 -24.65
N GLU A 260 -23.65 -18.38 -24.87
CA GLU A 260 -23.82 -18.99 -26.21
C GLU A 260 -25.17 -18.67 -26.90
N ASN A 261 -26.18 -18.22 -26.14
CA ASN A 261 -27.53 -17.96 -26.67
C ASN A 261 -27.92 -16.48 -26.65
N GLY A 262 -27.03 -15.60 -26.21
CA GLY A 262 -27.32 -14.18 -26.09
C GLY A 262 -26.86 -13.40 -27.32
N ASP A 263 -27.74 -12.55 -27.85
CA ASP A 263 -27.42 -11.70 -28.99
C ASP A 263 -26.70 -10.42 -28.51
N LEU A 264 -25.38 -10.35 -28.76
CA LEU A 264 -24.55 -9.18 -28.47
C LEU A 264 -24.98 -7.94 -29.27
N THR A 265 -25.79 -8.10 -30.32
CA THR A 265 -26.28 -6.98 -31.16
C THR A 265 -27.62 -6.42 -30.69
N GLN A 266 -28.18 -6.93 -29.59
CA GLN A 266 -29.47 -6.48 -29.08
C GLN A 266 -29.45 -5.02 -28.57
N PHE A 267 -28.27 -4.49 -28.26
CA PHE A 267 -28.07 -3.12 -27.78
C PHE A 267 -27.19 -2.32 -28.74
N VAL A 268 -27.48 -1.03 -28.86
CA VAL A 268 -26.67 -0.11 -29.66
C VAL A 268 -25.66 0.58 -28.75
N ALA A 269 -24.42 0.75 -29.21
CA ALA A 269 -23.43 1.51 -28.45
C ALA A 269 -23.95 2.93 -28.16
N GLY A 270 -23.84 3.37 -26.91
CA GLY A 270 -24.44 4.61 -26.40
C GLY A 270 -25.79 4.42 -25.69
N GLU A 271 -26.37 3.24 -25.74
CA GLU A 271 -27.63 2.94 -25.08
C GLU A 271 -27.45 2.77 -23.56
N SER A 272 -28.36 3.34 -22.76
CA SER A 272 -28.38 3.09 -21.33
C SER A 272 -29.05 1.76 -21.04
N VAL A 273 -28.33 0.86 -20.38
CA VAL A 273 -28.79 -0.49 -20.05
C VAL A 273 -28.76 -0.72 -18.54
N THR A 274 -29.60 -1.64 -18.07
CA THR A 274 -29.54 -2.17 -16.70
C THR A 274 -29.69 -3.68 -16.78
N LEU A 275 -28.64 -4.39 -16.43
CA LEU A 275 -28.49 -5.83 -16.68
C LEU A 275 -28.07 -6.53 -15.38
N SER A 276 -28.50 -7.77 -15.19
CA SER A 276 -28.18 -8.58 -14.01
C SER A 276 -27.42 -9.84 -14.38
N GLY A 277 -26.38 -10.18 -13.61
CA GLY A 277 -25.50 -11.28 -13.95
C GLY A 277 -24.34 -11.49 -12.97
N LEU A 278 -23.44 -12.37 -13.37
CA LEU A 278 -22.25 -12.72 -12.62
C LEU A 278 -21.06 -11.90 -13.14
N VAL A 279 -20.42 -11.11 -12.27
CA VAL A 279 -19.10 -10.53 -12.57
C VAL A 279 -18.04 -11.54 -12.21
N THR A 280 -17.20 -11.94 -13.18
CA THR A 280 -15.94 -12.64 -12.97
C THR A 280 -14.80 -11.64 -13.12
N PRO A 281 -14.09 -11.30 -12.04
CA PRO A 281 -13.04 -10.29 -12.11
C PRO A 281 -11.89 -10.68 -13.02
N ILE A 282 -11.21 -9.67 -13.56
CA ILE A 282 -10.17 -9.85 -14.58
C ILE A 282 -9.01 -10.71 -14.08
N GLU A 283 -8.78 -10.75 -12.77
CA GLU A 283 -7.74 -11.58 -12.14
C GLU A 283 -8.04 -13.09 -12.18
N TYR A 284 -9.31 -13.49 -12.37
CA TYR A 284 -9.71 -14.89 -12.55
C TYR A 284 -9.66 -15.34 -14.02
N ILE A 285 -9.35 -14.43 -14.96
CA ILE A 285 -9.39 -14.69 -16.38
C ILE A 285 -7.97 -14.92 -16.89
N SER A 286 -7.66 -16.16 -17.27
CA SER A 286 -6.31 -16.59 -17.65
C SER A 286 -5.89 -16.18 -19.08
N THR A 287 -6.71 -15.42 -19.81
CA THR A 287 -6.46 -15.11 -21.22
C THR A 287 -5.92 -13.70 -21.42
N ASP A 288 -4.85 -13.58 -22.20
CA ASP A 288 -4.23 -12.29 -22.54
C ASP A 288 -5.15 -11.39 -23.38
N HIS A 289 -6.17 -11.97 -24.02
CA HIS A 289 -7.11 -11.26 -24.88
C HIS A 289 -7.82 -10.11 -24.15
N TRP A 290 -8.22 -10.31 -22.90
CA TRP A 290 -8.95 -9.30 -22.13
C TRP A 290 -8.03 -8.28 -21.46
N GLN A 291 -6.73 -8.59 -21.34
CA GLN A 291 -5.76 -7.74 -20.67
C GLN A 291 -5.43 -6.45 -21.46
N ILE A 292 -5.75 -6.41 -22.76
CA ILE A 292 -5.59 -5.23 -23.62
C ILE A 292 -6.62 -4.13 -23.35
N TYR A 293 -7.72 -4.46 -22.66
CA TYR A 293 -8.77 -3.54 -22.27
C TYR A 293 -8.61 -3.13 -20.80
N ASP A 294 -9.03 -1.91 -20.47
CA ASP A 294 -9.12 -1.44 -19.09
C ASP A 294 -10.48 -1.77 -18.49
N ILE A 295 -10.61 -3.00 -17.99
CA ILE A 295 -11.85 -3.54 -17.42
C ILE A 295 -11.62 -4.16 -16.05
N VAL A 296 -12.65 -4.13 -15.21
CA VAL A 296 -12.65 -4.77 -13.88
C VAL A 296 -12.94 -6.27 -13.96
N GLY A 297 -13.67 -6.71 -14.99
CA GLY A 297 -13.99 -8.12 -15.20
C GLY A 297 -14.95 -8.36 -16.35
N ILE A 298 -15.28 -9.63 -16.56
CA ILE A 298 -16.34 -10.06 -17.49
C ILE A 298 -17.65 -10.19 -16.71
N PHE A 299 -18.67 -9.50 -17.18
CA PHE A 299 -20.04 -9.57 -16.68
C PHE A 299 -20.86 -10.52 -17.56
N SER A 300 -21.05 -11.74 -17.06
CA SER A 300 -21.90 -12.75 -17.70
C SER A 300 -23.36 -12.47 -17.38
N VAL A 301 -24.09 -11.90 -18.34
CA VAL A 301 -25.46 -11.43 -18.19
C VAL A 301 -26.42 -12.61 -18.18
N THR A 302 -27.38 -12.56 -17.26
CA THR A 302 -28.43 -13.57 -17.11
C THR A 302 -29.84 -13.00 -17.27
N LYS A 303 -30.01 -11.67 -17.15
CA LYS A 303 -31.29 -10.98 -17.30
C LYS A 303 -31.12 -9.51 -17.67
#